data_AF-A0AAN6XBD8-F1
#
_entry.id   AF-A0AAN6XBD8-F1
#
_cell.length_a   1.000
_cell.length_b   1.000
_cell.length_c   1.000
_cell.angle_alpha   90.00
_cell.angle_beta   90.00
_cell.angle_gamma   90.00
#
_symmetry.space_group_name_H-M   'P 1'
#
loop_
_entity.id
_entity.type
_entity.pdbx_description
1 polymer ?
#
loop_
_entity_poly.entity_id
_entity_poly.type
_entity_poly.pdbx_seq_one_letter_code
_entity_poly.pdbx_strand_id
1 'polypeptide(L)' 'ECEACIMAKIRNMRSTEEREEPSYLGKVFTVDLFEHEEVPPGFRYLLLFSNRYSGMAFGYYLRDRKASYIVDIT' A
#
# COMPACT_ATOMS: atom_id res chain seq x y z
N GLU A 1 -19.43 19.38 -30.78
CA GLU A 1 -19.37 18.65 -29.50
C GLU A 1 -18.68 19.55 -28.47
N CYS A 2 -19.14 19.61 -27.23
CA CYS A 2 -18.62 20.54 -26.22
C CYS A 2 -17.30 20.02 -25.62
N GLU A 3 -16.24 20.81 -25.70
CA GLU A 3 -14.91 20.48 -25.18
C GLU A 3 -14.94 20.15 -23.68
N ALA A 4 -15.76 20.86 -22.90
CA ALA A 4 -15.95 20.58 -21.48
C ALA A 4 -16.55 19.19 -21.23
N CYS A 5 -17.44 18.71 -22.10
CA CYS A 5 -18.01 17.37 -21.99
C CYS A 5 -16.98 16.28 -22.32
N ILE A 6 -16.08 16.53 -23.27
CA ILE A 6 -15.00 15.61 -23.62
C ILE A 6 -14.01 15.48 -22.46
N MET A 7 -13.60 16.60 -21.87
CA MET A 7 -12.68 16.60 -20.72
C MET A 7 -13.28 15.95 -19.47
N ALA A 8 -14.58 16.18 -19.20
CA ALA A 8 -15.28 15.50 -18.12
C ALA A 8 -15.34 13.98 -18.35
N LYS A 9 -15.54 13.54 -19.60
CA LYS A 9 -15.55 12.12 -19.97
C LYS A 9 -14.19 11.48 -19.79
N ILE A 10 -13.10 12.14 -20.21
CA ILE A 10 -11.72 11.67 -20.03
C ILE A 10 -11.38 11.56 -18.54
N ARG A 11 -11.74 12.57 -17.73
CA ARG A 11 -11.52 12.55 -16.28
C ARG A 11 -12.26 11.39 -15.58
N ASN A 12 -13.43 11.02 -16.11
CA ASN A 12 -14.25 9.93 -15.59
C ASN A 12 -13.85 8.55 -16.13
N MET A 13 -13.07 8.48 -17.22
CA MET A 13 -12.37 7.27 -17.63
C MET A 13 -11.19 7.06 -16.67
N ARG A 14 -11.48 6.56 -15.47
CA ARG A 14 -10.45 5.91 -14.66
C ARG A 14 -10.00 4.68 -15.44
N SER A 15 -8.80 4.70 -16.01
CA SER A 15 -8.18 3.44 -16.43
C SER A 15 -7.94 2.64 -15.16
N THR A 16 -8.71 1.57 -14.99
CA THR A 16 -8.31 0.51 -14.08
C THR A 16 -7.25 -0.26 -14.85
N GLU A 17 -6.00 0.24 -14.85
CA GLU A 17 -4.90 -0.56 -15.35
C GLU A 17 -4.90 -1.88 -14.57
N GLU A 18 -4.94 -2.99 -15.30
CA GLU A 18 -4.81 -4.31 -14.69
C GLU A 18 -3.45 -4.35 -14.00
N ARG A 19 -3.49 -4.47 -12.67
CA ARG A 19 -2.28 -4.60 -11.88
C ARG A 19 -1.64 -5.94 -12.22
N GLU A 20 -0.32 -5.94 -12.36
CA GLU A 20 0.44 -7.15 -12.62
C GLU A 20 0.01 -8.27 -11.66
N GLU A 21 -0.36 -9.41 -12.24
CA GLU A 21 -0.65 -10.61 -11.46
C GLU A 21 0.66 -11.20 -10.91
N PRO A 22 0.71 -11.49 -9.61
CA PRO A 22 1.87 -12.12 -9.01
C PRO A 22 1.96 -13.56 -9.51
N SER A 23 3.11 -13.95 -10.08
CA SER A 23 3.31 -15.29 -10.64
C SER A 23 4.10 -16.24 -9.73
N TYR A 24 4.73 -15.73 -8.67
CA TYR A 24 5.40 -16.52 -7.64
C TYR A 24 5.47 -15.74 -6.32
N LEU A 25 5.74 -16.48 -5.23
CA LEU A 25 5.91 -15.91 -3.89
C LEU A 25 6.95 -14.80 -3.89
N GLY A 26 6.53 -13.60 -3.48
CA GLY A 26 7.40 -12.46 -3.28
C GLY A 26 7.73 -11.66 -4.53
N LYS A 27 7.08 -11.97 -5.66
CA LYS A 27 7.16 -11.12 -6.87
C LYS A 27 6.53 -9.74 -6.64
N VAL A 28 5.35 -9.72 -6.03
CA VAL A 28 4.59 -8.48 -5.79
C VAL A 28 4.15 -8.43 -4.34
N PHE A 29 4.51 -7.34 -3.68
CA PHE A 29 4.08 -7.03 -2.34
C PHE A 29 3.27 -5.74 -2.31
N THR A 30 2.25 -5.71 -1.46
CA THR A 30 1.54 -4.48 -1.11
C THR A 30 2.00 -4.05 0.28
N VAL A 31 2.26 -2.75 0.44
CA VAL A 31 2.69 -2.17 1.69
C VAL A 31 1.78 -1.01 2.03
N ASP A 32 1.15 -1.07 3.21
CA ASP A 32 0.30 -0.01 3.72
C ASP A 32 0.74 0.37 5.13
N LEU A 33 0.60 1.66 5.44
CA LEU A 33 0.94 2.22 6.75
C LEU A 33 -0.30 2.84 7.36
N PHE A 34 -0.73 2.31 8.49
CA PHE A 34 -1.88 2.81 9.24
C PHE A 34 -1.38 3.57 10.46
N GLU A 35 -1.94 4.74 10.72
CA GLU A 35 -1.78 5.44 12.00
C GLU A 35 -2.98 5.09 12.90
N HIS A 36 -2.73 4.78 14.16
CA HIS A 36 -3.75 4.40 15.15
C HIS A 36 -3.48 5.04 16.51
N GLU A 37 -4.47 5.04 17.41
CA GLU A 37 -4.25 5.36 18.82
C GLU A 37 -3.20 4.41 19.42
N GLU A 38 -2.41 4.89 20.39
CA GLU A 38 -1.23 4.18 20.90
C GLU A 38 -1.55 2.80 21.48
N VAL A 39 -1.45 1.78 20.63
CA VAL A 39 -1.69 0.38 20.98
C VAL A 39 -0.72 -0.46 20.15
N PRO A 40 0.35 -1.03 20.74
CA PRO A 40 0.83 -0.93 22.13
C PRO A 40 1.37 0.46 22.54
N PRO A 41 1.56 0.74 23.85
CA PRO A 41 2.09 2.03 24.32
C PRO A 41 3.41 2.43 23.64
N GLY A 42 3.47 3.66 23.12
CA GLY A 42 4.61 4.18 22.38
C GLY A 42 4.70 3.73 20.91
N PHE A 43 3.76 2.93 20.41
CA PHE A 43 3.64 2.56 19.00
C PHE A 43 2.37 3.18 18.40
N ARG A 44 2.54 3.99 17.36
CA ARG A 44 1.45 4.78 16.74
C ARG A 44 1.13 4.34 15.32
N TYR A 45 1.94 3.46 14.76
CA TYR A 45 1.81 3.05 13.38
C TYR A 45 1.84 1.54 13.25
N LEU A 46 1.04 1.02 12.34
CA LEU A 46 1.07 -0.37 11.90
C LEU A 46 1.48 -0.41 10.43
N LEU A 47 2.63 -1.01 10.16
CA LEU A 47 3.07 -1.34 8.82
C LEU A 47 2.51 -2.72 8.46
N LEU A 48 1.65 -2.78 7.45
CA LEU A 48 1.13 -4.02 6.90
C LEU A 48 1.83 -4.35 5.59
N PHE A 49 2.38 -5.55 5.50
CA PHE A 49 3.05 -6.07 4.33
C PHE A 49 2.32 -7.32 3.86
N SER A 50 1.84 -7.36 2.62
CA SER A 50 1.15 -8.54 2.08
C SER A 50 1.76 -9.02 0.78
N ASN A 51 1.98 -10.33 0.71
CA ASN A 51 2.40 -11.02 -0.50
C ASN A 51 1.17 -11.27 -1.37
N ARG A 52 1.08 -10.63 -2.53
CA ARG A 52 -0.11 -10.75 -3.39
C ARG A 52 -0.27 -12.14 -4.01
N TYR A 53 0.80 -12.95 -4.09
CA TYR A 53 0.72 -14.32 -4.61
C TYR A 53 0.00 -15.25 -3.63
N SER A 54 0.45 -15.28 -2.37
CA SER A 54 -0.08 -16.20 -1.36
C SER A 54 -1.19 -15.62 -0.51
N GLY A 55 -1.41 -14.31 -0.55
CA GLY A 55 -2.30 -13.62 0.37
C GLY A 55 -1.76 -13.53 1.81
N MET A 56 -0.53 -14.00 2.07
CA MET A 56 0.08 -13.91 3.40
C MET A 56 0.35 -12.45 3.76
N ALA A 57 0.00 -12.07 4.99
CA ALA A 57 0.22 -10.72 5.50
C ALA A 57 1.03 -10.74 6.81
N PHE A 58 1.87 -9.73 6.98
CA PHE A 58 2.73 -9.50 8.13
C PHE A 58 2.48 -8.08 8.64
N GLY A 59 2.36 -7.91 9.95
CA GLY A 59 2.13 -6.62 10.59
C GLY A 59 3.26 -6.26 11.55
N TYR A 60 3.75 -5.03 11.47
CA TYR A 60 4.81 -4.51 12.33
C TYR A 60 4.35 -3.21 12.99
N TYR A 61 4.36 -3.19 14.33
CA TYR A 61 4.11 -1.95 15.07
C TYR A 61 5.36 -1.07 15.06
N LEU A 62 5.20 0.20 14.68
CA LEU A 62 6.26 1.20 14.63
C LEU A 62 5.95 2.39 15.54
N ARG A 63 7.00 2.97 16.12
CA ARG A 63 6.91 4.19 16.96
C ARG A 63 6.82 5.45 16.11
N ASP A 64 7.53 5.47 14.99
CA ASP A 64 7.50 6.56 14.01
C ASP A 64 7.45 6.02 12.57
N ARG A 65 7.37 6.94 11.59
CA ARG A 65 7.28 6.62 10.15
C ARG A 65 8.65 6.56 9.47
N LYS A 66 9.76 6.61 10.22
CA LYS A 66 11.10 6.73 9.62
C LYS A 66 11.52 5.40 9.00
N ALA A 67 12.13 5.49 7.83
CA ALA A 67 12.64 4.34 7.07
C ALA A 67 13.66 3.50 7.86
N SER A 68 14.34 4.08 8.86
CA SER A 68 15.31 3.38 9.71
C SER A 68 14.71 2.22 10.51
N TYR A 69 13.40 2.20 10.75
CA TYR A 69 12.71 1.08 11.40
C TYR A 69 12.16 0.06 10.41
N ILE A 70 12.19 0.38 9.11
CA ILE A 70 11.60 -0.42 8.03
C ILE A 70 12.68 -1.23 7.30
N VAL A 71 13.93 -0.76 7.34
CA VAL A 71 15.07 -1.35 6.63
C VAL A 71 16.17 -1.68 7.63
N ASP A 72 16.08 -2.84 8.28
CA ASP A 72 17.26 -3.46 8.92
C ASP A 72 17.85 -4.45 7.92
N ILE A 73 18.71 -3.94 7.04
CA ILE A 73 19.53 -4.79 6.15
C ILE A 73 20.78 -5.13 6.94
N THR A 74 20.79 -6.31 7.56
CA THR A 74 21.99 -6.99 8.04
C THR A 74 22.40 -8.09 7.08
#